data_AF-A0A822Z2Q4-F1
#
_entry.id   AF-A0A822Z2Q4-F1
#
_cell.length_a   1.000
_cell.length_b   1.000
_cell.length_c   1.000
_cell.angle_alpha   90.00
_cell.angle_beta   90.00
_cell.angle_gamma   90.00
#
_symmetry.space_group_name_H-M   'P 1'
#
loop_
_entity.id
_entity.type
_entity.pdbx_description
1 polymer ?
#
loop_
_entity_poly.entity_id
_entity_poly.type
_entity_poly.pdbx_seq_one_letter_code
_entity_poly.pdbx_strand_id
1 'polypeptide(L)'
;MNVSSNRVFTIPFNPIVHGPSLMRPPNALSQSLLQFVVSCKGKDSTSSIFASVLETRGTHEPNLVFNALMNAYTDSGFISNAIQCFRLVRKHGFRILFHSCGYLLDRLMKSNSPAAAWAFYSEIFECGFPPNIYTFNILMHTLCREGKIKEAGLIFYEISKKD
;
A
#
# COMPACT_ATOMS: atom_id res chain seq x y z
N MET A 1 -38.55 -63.19 9.08
CA MET A 1 -37.11 -63.27 9.41
C MET A 1 -36.32 -62.79 8.21
N ASN A 2 -35.34 -61.90 8.44
CA ASN A 2 -34.45 -61.21 7.47
C ASN A 2 -35.14 -60.27 6.47
N VAL A 3 -35.06 -58.94 6.54
CA VAL A 3 -33.92 -57.99 6.69
C VAL A 3 -32.98 -58.00 5.49
N SER A 4 -32.62 -56.79 5.04
CA SER A 4 -31.55 -56.38 4.10
C SER A 4 -31.91 -56.45 2.61
N SER A 5 -31.55 -55.50 1.73
CA SER A 5 -30.59 -54.41 1.87
C SER A 5 -30.79 -53.40 0.74
N ASN A 6 -30.92 -52.12 1.10
CA ASN A 6 -30.74 -50.98 0.20
C ASN A 6 -29.33 -51.06 -0.42
N ARG A 7 -29.22 -51.12 -1.75
CA ARG A 7 -27.95 -50.81 -2.43
C ARG A 7 -27.84 -49.30 -2.60
N VAL A 8 -27.32 -48.65 -1.56
CA VAL A 8 -26.73 -47.31 -1.68
C VAL A 8 -25.38 -47.50 -2.36
N PHE A 9 -25.17 -46.78 -3.47
CA PHE A 9 -23.86 -46.65 -4.11
C PHE A 9 -22.87 -46.07 -3.10
N THR A 10 -21.92 -46.88 -2.63
CA THR A 10 -20.73 -46.39 -1.92
C THR A 10 -19.69 -45.97 -2.95
N ILE A 11 -19.49 -44.67 -3.10
CA ILE A 11 -18.28 -44.13 -3.72
C ILE A 11 -17.25 -43.97 -2.60
N PRO A 12 -16.04 -44.56 -2.68
CA PRO A 12 -15.00 -44.31 -1.70
C PRO A 12 -14.31 -42.99 -2.07
N PHE A 13 -14.56 -41.93 -1.31
CA PHE A 13 -13.78 -40.70 -1.40
C PHE A 13 -13.38 -40.23 0.00
N ASN A 14 -12.13 -40.54 0.36
CA ASN A 14 -11.28 -39.69 1.19
C ASN A 14 -9.84 -40.20 1.04
N PRO A 15 -8.77 -39.40 1.21
CA PRO A 15 -8.77 -38.17 2.01
C PRO A 15 -7.94 -37.00 1.43
N ILE A 16 -7.89 -35.95 2.23
CA ILE A 16 -7.00 -34.77 2.16
C ILE A 16 -7.53 -33.65 1.26
N VAL A 17 -8.68 -33.11 1.63
CA VAL A 17 -8.81 -31.65 1.61
C VAL A 17 -7.77 -31.12 2.59
N HIS A 18 -6.61 -30.73 2.07
CA HIS A 18 -5.84 -29.67 2.68
C HIS A 18 -6.84 -28.54 2.92
N GLY A 19 -7.16 -28.29 4.19
CA GLY A 19 -7.87 -27.07 4.59
C GLY A 19 -7.16 -25.88 3.95
N PRO A 20 -7.85 -24.73 3.78
CA PRO A 20 -7.21 -23.56 3.21
C PRO A 20 -5.91 -23.39 3.97
N SER A 21 -4.80 -23.56 3.25
CA SER A 21 -3.50 -23.28 3.80
C SER A 21 -3.60 -21.82 4.11
N LEU A 22 -3.93 -21.52 5.38
CA LEU A 22 -3.87 -20.21 5.94
C LEU A 22 -2.38 -19.95 5.88
N MET A 23 -1.96 -19.42 4.73
CA MET A 23 -0.66 -18.85 4.53
C MET A 23 -0.68 -17.71 5.55
N ARG A 24 -0.29 -18.05 6.78
CA ARG A 24 -0.01 -17.08 7.82
C ARG A 24 0.99 -16.18 7.14
N PRO A 25 0.63 -14.92 6.79
CA PRO A 25 1.62 -14.07 6.17
C PRO A 25 2.77 -14.00 7.17
N PRO A 26 4.04 -14.07 6.72
CA PRO A 26 5.20 -13.98 7.61
C PRO A 26 5.29 -12.62 8.36
N ASN A 27 4.22 -11.83 8.35
CA ASN A 27 4.23 -10.40 8.51
C ASN A 27 3.46 -9.87 9.71
N ALA A 28 2.73 -10.66 10.50
CA ALA A 28 2.01 -10.09 11.65
C ALA A 28 2.98 -9.50 12.69
N LEU A 29 4.05 -10.23 13.01
CA LEU A 29 5.08 -9.77 13.93
C LEU A 29 5.95 -8.66 13.32
N SER A 30 6.31 -8.75 12.04
CA SER A 30 7.11 -7.70 11.37
C SER A 30 6.33 -6.40 11.21
N GLN A 31 5.04 -6.47 10.90
CA GLN A 31 4.14 -5.30 10.86
C GLN A 31 3.97 -4.69 12.25
N SER A 32 3.71 -5.49 13.29
CA SER A 32 3.60 -4.98 14.67
C SER A 32 4.92 -4.39 15.18
N LEU A 33 6.07 -4.99 14.86
CA LEU A 33 7.39 -4.44 15.20
C LEU A 33 7.68 -3.15 14.45
N LEU A 34 7.37 -3.08 13.15
CA LEU A 34 7.54 -1.84 12.37
C LEU A 34 6.63 -0.74 12.90
N GLN A 35 5.37 -1.06 13.22
CA GLN A 35 4.44 -0.12 13.85
C GLN A 35 4.98 0.39 15.19
N PHE A 36 5.52 -0.50 16.03
CA PHE A 36 6.15 -0.15 17.30
C PHE A 36 7.39 0.73 17.10
N VAL A 37 8.29 0.36 16.20
CA VAL A 37 9.51 1.13 15.91
C VAL A 37 9.17 2.53 15.36
N VAL A 38 8.17 2.63 14.48
CA VAL A 38 7.63 3.90 13.98
C VAL A 38 7.02 4.72 15.11
N SER A 39 6.24 4.09 15.98
CA SER A 39 5.61 4.73 17.15
C SER A 39 6.65 5.23 18.17
N CYS A 40 7.77 4.53 18.36
CA CYS A 40 8.81 4.90 19.31
C CYS A 40 9.77 6.00 18.81
N LYS A 41 10.03 6.10 17.50
CA LYS A 41 11.01 7.07 16.96
C LYS A 41 10.43 8.41 16.50
N GLY A 42 9.12 8.57 16.39
CA GLY A 42 8.49 9.86 16.07
C GLY A 42 8.63 10.34 14.61
N LYS A 43 8.38 11.64 14.39
CA LYS A 43 8.06 12.27 13.09
C LYS A 43 9.22 12.46 12.11
N ASP A 44 10.46 12.10 12.48
CA ASP A 44 11.65 12.23 11.61
C ASP A 44 12.45 10.92 11.50
N SER A 45 11.78 9.81 11.81
CA SER A 45 12.40 8.50 11.97
C SER A 45 12.74 7.79 10.66
N THR A 46 12.16 8.23 9.54
CA THR A 46 12.20 7.49 8.26
C THR A 46 13.61 7.27 7.76
N SER A 47 14.45 8.30 7.70
CA SER A 47 15.82 8.17 7.21
C SER A 47 16.66 7.23 8.08
N SER A 48 16.50 7.31 9.41
CA SER A 48 17.22 6.46 10.35
C SER A 48 16.77 5.00 10.25
N ILE A 49 15.45 4.75 10.23
CA ILE A 49 14.91 3.39 10.13
C ILE A 49 15.25 2.79 8.76
N PHE A 50 15.16 3.58 7.69
CA PHE A 50 15.53 3.14 6.35
C PHE A 50 17.00 2.73 6.26
N ALA A 51 17.92 3.54 6.82
CA ALA A 51 19.34 3.20 6.89
C ALA A 51 19.58 1.91 7.70
N SER A 52 18.94 1.76 8.86
CA SER A 52 19.03 0.53 9.65
C SER A 52 18.54 -0.69 8.86
N VAL A 53 17.44 -0.57 8.11
CA VAL A 53 16.93 -1.67 7.26
C VAL A 53 17.93 -2.02 6.15
N LEU A 54 18.59 -1.03 5.54
CA LEU A 54 19.63 -1.28 4.53
C LEU A 54 20.87 -1.98 5.09
N GLU A 55 21.26 -1.66 6.32
CA GLU A 55 22.44 -2.23 6.98
C GLU A 55 22.20 -3.64 7.51
N THR A 56 20.94 -4.07 7.67
CA THR A 56 20.62 -5.43 8.11
C THR A 56 21.02 -6.47 7.04
N ARG A 57 22.13 -7.17 7.32
CA ARG A 57 22.59 -8.35 6.56
C ARG A 57 21.62 -9.52 6.81
N GLY A 58 20.55 -9.60 6.02
CA GLY A 58 19.57 -10.69 6.15
C GLY A 58 18.22 -10.47 5.47
N THR A 59 17.96 -9.28 4.92
CA THR A 59 16.71 -9.03 4.19
C THR A 59 16.78 -9.67 2.80
N HIS A 60 16.23 -10.89 2.68
CA HIS A 60 16.07 -11.56 1.38
C HIS A 60 15.11 -10.80 0.44
N GLU A 61 14.21 -9.98 1.00
CA GLU A 61 13.22 -9.20 0.24
C GLU A 61 13.12 -7.75 0.77
N PRO A 62 14.12 -6.88 0.48
CA PRO A 62 14.13 -5.51 0.98
C PRO A 62 12.91 -4.70 0.52
N ASN A 63 12.41 -4.98 -0.68
CA ASN A 63 11.18 -4.37 -1.19
C ASN A 63 9.98 -4.64 -0.25
N LEU A 64 9.77 -5.88 0.20
CA LEU A 64 8.64 -6.19 1.09
C LEU A 64 8.74 -5.46 2.42
N VAL A 65 9.96 -5.34 2.97
CA VAL A 65 10.20 -4.61 4.22
C VAL A 65 9.91 -3.12 4.04
N PHE A 66 10.33 -2.51 2.93
CA PHE A 66 10.03 -1.10 2.66
C PHE A 66 8.54 -0.83 2.42
N ASN A 67 7.84 -1.75 1.75
CA ASN A 67 6.40 -1.67 1.60
C ASN A 67 5.68 -1.72 2.94
N ALA A 68 6.09 -2.65 3.81
CA ALA A 68 5.57 -2.75 5.17
C ALA A 68 5.85 -1.47 5.97
N LEU A 69 7.07 -0.92 5.89
CA LEU A 69 7.43 0.33 6.56
C LEU A 69 6.57 1.52 6.08
N MET A 70 6.34 1.65 4.78
CA MET A 70 5.48 2.71 4.24
C MET A 70 4.03 2.56 4.71
N ASN A 71 3.49 1.34 4.71
CA ASN A 71 2.15 1.07 5.23
C ASN A 71 2.07 1.39 6.74
N ALA A 72 3.08 1.03 7.52
CA ALA A 72 3.13 1.31 8.95
C ALA A 72 3.11 2.82 9.27
N TYR A 73 3.87 3.63 8.52
CA TYR A 73 3.79 5.09 8.61
C TYR A 73 2.40 5.62 8.23
N THR A 74 1.82 5.05 7.18
CA THR A 74 0.48 5.41 6.69
C THR A 74 -0.60 5.11 7.73
N ASP A 75 -0.52 3.95 8.39
CA ASP A 75 -1.44 3.53 9.44
C ASP A 75 -1.28 4.32 10.72
N SER A 76 -0.05 4.78 11.01
CA SER A 76 0.24 5.65 12.15
C SER A 76 -0.12 7.12 11.91
N GLY A 77 -0.62 7.48 10.71
CA GLY A 77 -0.95 8.86 10.35
C GLY A 77 0.26 9.76 10.07
N PHE A 78 1.48 9.20 10.06
CA PHE A 78 2.70 9.89 9.72
C PHE A 78 2.87 9.98 8.20
N ILE A 79 1.93 10.67 7.54
CA ILE A 79 1.83 10.75 6.07
C ILE A 79 3.11 11.31 5.44
N SER A 80 3.71 12.35 6.03
CA SER A 80 4.98 12.91 5.55
C SER A 80 6.12 11.88 5.55
N ASN A 81 6.19 11.04 6.57
CA ASN A 81 7.17 9.96 6.68
C ASN A 81 6.91 8.83 5.68
N ALA A 82 5.64 8.52 5.40
CA ALA A 82 5.27 7.56 4.36
C ALA A 82 5.72 8.03 2.97
N ILE A 83 5.49 9.30 2.63
CA ILE A 83 5.96 9.91 1.37
C ILE A 83 7.50 9.94 1.32
N GLN A 84 8.16 10.29 2.44
CA GLN A 84 9.62 10.26 2.51
C GLN A 84 10.18 8.85 2.32
N CYS A 85 9.51 7.83 2.86
CA CYS A 85 9.87 6.43 2.67
C CYS A 85 9.82 6.07 1.19
N PHE A 86 8.71 6.36 0.50
CA PHE A 86 8.59 6.17 -0.94
C PHE A 86 9.74 6.80 -1.73
N ARG A 87 10.08 8.06 -1.42
CA ARG A 87 11.18 8.78 -2.09
C ARG A 87 12.55 8.17 -1.81
N LEU A 88 12.82 7.74 -0.57
CA LEU A 88 14.09 7.09 -0.21
C LEU A 88 14.25 5.72 -0.89
N VAL A 89 13.18 4.92 -0.91
CA VAL A 89 13.15 3.60 -1.56
C VAL A 89 13.48 3.78 -3.05
N ARG A 90 12.82 4.72 -3.72
CA ARG A 90 13.09 5.05 -5.12
C ARG A 90 14.51 5.55 -5.34
N LYS A 91 15.02 6.44 -4.48
CA LYS A 91 16.39 6.98 -4.58
C LYS A 91 17.46 5.89 -4.54
N HIS A 92 17.21 4.80 -3.82
CA HIS A 92 18.14 3.66 -3.70
C HIS A 92 17.85 2.54 -4.70
N GLY A 93 16.99 2.77 -5.70
CA GLY A 93 16.71 1.80 -6.77
C GLY A 93 15.75 0.67 -6.41
N PHE A 94 15.13 0.73 -5.23
CA PHE A 94 14.12 -0.25 -4.79
C PHE A 94 12.72 0.12 -5.30
N ARG A 95 11.80 -0.85 -5.24
CA ARG A 95 10.42 -0.69 -5.72
C ARG A 95 9.41 -0.82 -4.58
N ILE A 96 8.53 0.17 -4.50
CA ILE A 96 7.30 0.08 -3.73
C ILE A 96 6.21 -0.60 -4.59
N LEU A 97 5.44 -1.48 -3.98
CA LEU A 97 4.29 -2.16 -4.58
C LEU A 97 3.20 -1.15 -4.89
N PHE A 98 2.55 -1.35 -6.04
CA PHE A 98 1.48 -0.47 -6.50
C PHE A 98 0.33 -0.35 -5.49
N HIS A 99 0.00 -1.47 -4.85
CA HIS A 99 -1.02 -1.51 -3.81
C HIS A 99 -0.70 -0.56 -2.64
N SER A 100 0.55 -0.53 -2.17
CA SER A 100 0.96 0.32 -1.05
C SER A 100 0.93 1.81 -1.40
N CYS A 101 1.32 2.18 -2.62
CA CYS A 101 1.17 3.57 -3.10
C CYS A 101 -0.31 3.97 -3.22
N GLY A 102 -1.16 3.08 -3.77
CA GLY A 102 -2.60 3.32 -3.85
C GLY A 102 -3.23 3.50 -2.47
N TYR A 103 -2.77 2.72 -1.48
CA TYR A 103 -3.21 2.83 -0.10
C TYR A 103 -2.84 4.18 0.54
N LEU A 104 -1.58 4.62 0.41
CA LEU A 104 -1.15 5.93 0.88
C LEU A 104 -1.91 7.08 0.19
N LEU A 105 -2.17 6.94 -1.11
CA LEU A 105 -2.95 7.91 -1.87
C LEU A 105 -4.40 7.99 -1.38
N ASP A 106 -5.09 6.87 -1.17
CA ASP A 106 -6.44 6.85 -0.59
C ASP A 106 -6.51 7.53 0.78
N ARG A 107 -5.50 7.29 1.63
CA ARG A 107 -5.36 7.97 2.92
C ARG A 107 -5.13 9.48 2.78
N LEU A 108 -4.29 9.89 1.82
CA LEU A 108 -4.06 11.31 1.48
C LEU A 108 -5.34 11.99 0.98
N MET A 109 -6.12 11.30 0.13
CA MET A 109 -7.39 11.80 -0.39
C MET A 109 -8.44 12.02 0.70
N LYS A 110 -8.40 11.20 1.75
CA LYS A 110 -9.26 11.32 2.94
C LYS A 110 -8.73 12.32 3.96
N SER A 111 -7.45 12.65 3.91
CA SER A 111 -6.89 13.77 4.66
C SER A 111 -7.31 15.08 4.00
N ASN A 112 -7.54 16.15 4.77
CA ASN A 112 -8.04 17.44 4.27
C ASN A 112 -6.95 18.23 3.49
N SER A 113 -6.15 17.55 2.66
CA SER A 113 -4.99 18.07 1.94
C SER A 113 -4.93 17.53 0.49
N PRO A 114 -5.84 18.00 -0.38
CA PRO A 114 -5.88 17.55 -1.78
C PRO A 114 -4.62 17.91 -2.58
N ALA A 115 -3.92 18.98 -2.18
CA ALA A 115 -2.64 19.36 -2.81
C ALA A 115 -1.54 18.31 -2.56
N ALA A 116 -1.45 17.78 -1.34
CA ALA A 116 -0.49 16.72 -1.02
C ALA A 116 -0.83 15.41 -1.74
N ALA A 117 -2.13 15.09 -1.82
CA ALA A 117 -2.61 13.93 -2.57
C ALA A 117 -2.27 14.03 -4.07
N TRP A 118 -2.46 15.20 -4.69
CA TRP A 118 -2.06 15.42 -6.07
C TRP A 118 -0.55 15.35 -6.30
N ALA A 119 0.25 15.97 -5.43
CA ALA A 119 1.71 15.93 -5.54
C ALA A 119 2.21 14.48 -5.48
N PHE A 120 1.68 13.68 -4.55
CA PHE A 120 2.03 12.26 -4.45
C PHE A 120 1.53 11.45 -5.66
N TYR A 121 0.31 11.70 -6.14
CA TYR A 121 -0.21 11.06 -7.35
C TYR A 121 0.67 11.34 -8.58
N SER A 122 1.13 12.58 -8.73
CA SER A 122 2.04 12.97 -9.83
C SER A 122 3.36 12.21 -9.76
N GLU A 123 3.95 12.08 -8.56
CA GLU A 123 5.20 11.32 -8.37
C GLU A 123 5.05 9.83 -8.71
N ILE A 124 3.95 9.18 -8.32
CA ILE A 124 3.75 7.75 -8.65
C ILE A 124 3.40 7.58 -10.13
N PHE A 125 2.69 8.54 -10.73
CA PHE A 125 2.36 8.52 -12.16
C PHE A 125 3.62 8.61 -13.04
N GLU A 126 4.57 9.48 -12.68
CA GLU A 126 5.89 9.54 -13.33
C GLU A 126 6.68 8.23 -13.18
N CYS A 127 6.39 7.43 -12.15
CA CYS A 127 7.00 6.11 -11.96
C CYS A 127 6.33 5.00 -12.80
N GLY A 128 5.42 5.35 -13.72
CA GLY A 128 4.73 4.40 -14.61
C GLY A 128 3.50 3.75 -13.97
N PHE A 129 2.97 4.32 -12.90
CA PHE A 129 1.67 3.89 -12.40
C PHE A 129 0.58 4.26 -13.42
N PRO A 130 -0.42 3.38 -13.64
CA PRO A 130 -1.47 3.68 -14.59
C PRO A 130 -2.33 4.87 -14.11
N PRO A 131 -2.77 5.74 -15.03
CA PRO A 131 -3.71 6.80 -14.68
C PRO A 131 -4.99 6.18 -14.09
N ASN A 132 -5.49 6.79 -13.00
CA ASN A 132 -6.73 6.37 -12.37
C ASN A 132 -7.78 7.49 -12.46
N ILE A 133 -8.74 7.33 -13.37
CA ILE A 133 -9.85 8.28 -13.61
C ILE A 133 -10.64 8.52 -12.31
N TYR A 134 -10.82 7.49 -11.48
CA TYR A 134 -11.51 7.65 -10.19
C TYR A 134 -10.75 8.60 -9.26
N THR A 135 -9.44 8.42 -9.12
CA THR A 135 -8.59 9.32 -8.33
C THR A 135 -8.64 10.74 -8.86
N PHE A 136 -8.52 10.92 -10.18
CA PHE A 136 -8.61 12.22 -10.83
C PHE A 136 -9.93 12.93 -10.53
N ASN A 137 -11.06 12.24 -10.72
CA ASN A 137 -12.38 12.81 -10.49
C ASN A 137 -12.55 13.30 -9.05
N ILE A 138 -12.07 12.54 -8.07
CA ILE A 138 -12.14 12.95 -6.66
C ILE A 138 -11.25 14.17 -6.40
N LEU A 139 -10.02 14.18 -6.93
CA LEU A 139 -9.09 15.32 -6.76
C LEU A 139 -9.66 16.59 -7.37
N MET A 140 -10.17 16.50 -8.60
CA MET A 140 -10.83 17.61 -9.30
C MET A 140 -12.03 18.13 -8.53
N HIS A 141 -12.94 17.25 -8.13
CA HIS A 141 -14.11 17.64 -7.35
C HIS A 141 -13.72 18.32 -6.04
N THR A 142 -12.72 17.78 -5.33
CA THR A 142 -12.28 18.30 -4.02
C THR A 142 -11.64 19.67 -4.16
N LEU A 143 -10.75 19.87 -5.14
CA LEU A 143 -10.09 21.15 -5.38
C LEU A 143 -11.06 22.23 -5.84
N CYS A 144 -12.00 21.88 -6.74
CA CYS A 144 -13.04 22.81 -7.17
C CYS A 144 -13.93 23.24 -6.00
N ARG A 145 -14.32 22.30 -5.13
CA ARG A 145 -15.12 22.60 -3.93
C ARG A 145 -14.38 23.48 -2.92
N GLU A 146 -13.06 23.32 -2.81
CA GLU A 146 -12.21 24.16 -1.96
C GLU A 146 -11.83 25.51 -2.60
N GLY A 147 -12.31 25.82 -3.81
CA GLY A 147 -11.98 27.04 -4.54
C GLY A 147 -10.54 27.08 -5.09
N LYS A 148 -9.82 25.95 -5.06
CA LYS A 148 -8.46 25.77 -5.58
C LYS A 148 -8.47 25.51 -7.09
N ILE A 149 -9.07 26.44 -7.82
CA ILE A 149 -9.34 26.32 -9.27
C ILE A 149 -8.04 26.31 -10.09
N LYS A 150 -7.01 27.03 -9.64
CA LYS A 150 -5.70 27.06 -10.34
C LYS A 150 -5.04 25.69 -10.29
N GLU A 151 -5.03 25.08 -9.12
CA GLU A 151 -4.52 23.73 -8.90
C GLU A 151 -5.32 22.73 -9.73
N ALA A 152 -6.66 22.77 -9.68
CA ALA A 152 -7.52 21.92 -10.51
C ALA A 152 -7.23 22.06 -12.02
N GLY A 153 -6.99 23.28 -12.51
CA GLY A 153 -6.62 23.54 -13.90
C GLY A 153 -5.27 22.91 -14.29
N LEU A 154 -4.27 22.97 -13.40
CA LEU A 154 -2.96 22.32 -13.61
C LEU A 154 -3.12 20.80 -13.69
N ILE A 155 -3.95 20.20 -12.84
CA ILE A 155 -4.24 18.76 -12.85
C ILE A 155 -4.88 18.34 -14.18
N PHE A 156 -5.92 19.07 -14.60
CA PHE A 156 -6.62 18.80 -15.85
C PHE A 156 -5.67 18.86 -17.06
N TYR A 157 -4.79 19.86 -17.09
CA TYR A 157 -3.80 20.02 -18.16
C TYR A 157 -2.76 18.89 -18.19
N GLU A 158 -2.20 18.49 -17.04
CA GLU A 158 -1.21 17.41 -16.95
C GLU A 158 -1.73 16.08 -17.47
N ILE A 159 -2.99 15.76 -17.16
CA ILE A 159 -3.61 14.50 -17.60
C ILE A 159 -3.97 14.54 -19.08
N SER A 160 -4.52 15.66 -19.56
CA SER A 160 -4.86 15.84 -20.98
C SER A 160 -3.65 15.77 -21.92
N LYS A 161 -2.42 15.89 -21.39
CA LYS A 161 -1.17 15.83 -22.15
C LYS A 161 -0.55 14.43 -22.20
N LYS A 162 -1.01 13.50 -21.35
CA LYS A 162 -0.43 12.16 -21.18
C LYS A 162 -1.33 11.02 -21.64
N ASP A 163 -2.52 11.33 -22.16
CA ASP A 163 -3.34 10.44 -23.03
C ASP A 163 -2.93 10.61 -24.50
#